data_AF-A0A7S3B078-F1
#
_entry.id   AF-A0A7S3B078-F1
#
_cell.length_a   1.000
_cell.length_b   1.000
_cell.length_c   1.000
_cell.angle_alpha   90.00
_cell.angle_beta   90.00
_cell.angle_gamma   90.00
#
_symmetry.space_group_name_H-M   'P 1'
#
loop_
_entity.id
_entity.type
_entity.pdbx_description
1 polymer ?
#
loop_
_entity_poly.entity_id
_entity_poly.type
_entity_poly.pdbx_seq_one_letter_code
_entity_poly.pdbx_strand_id
1 'polypeptide(L)'
;LEEEFEHQDVLDPTRADQWAVLELETPLPCAIPSVLIGSHLDTDTSTTGCRLAFHGMLLRTITRQEVEKLRIFKRKQKEGQIDRVQDERTVICKNLFNAGTDMNLFLGMQVQLGEDGPIGRIDGMFGKSKFKVAFSEMEGGVAALQEACKG
;
A
#
# COMPACT_ATOMS: atom_id res chain seq x y z
N LEU A 1 -20.70 9.89 3.64
CA LEU A 1 -19.59 9.37 4.47
C LEU A 1 -18.67 8.64 3.52
N GLU A 2 -17.49 9.20 3.33
CA GLU A 2 -16.47 8.77 2.37
C GLU A 2 -15.52 7.80 3.07
N GLU A 3 -16.02 6.62 3.43
CA GLU A 3 -15.19 5.63 4.12
C GLU A 3 -14.16 5.04 3.14
N GLU A 4 -12.90 5.06 3.54
CA GLU A 4 -11.79 4.44 2.84
C GLU A 4 -11.44 3.12 3.52
N PHE A 5 -11.15 2.10 2.72
CA PHE A 5 -10.87 0.75 3.20
C PHE A 5 -9.46 0.36 2.79
N GLU A 6 -8.65 -0.08 3.76
CA GLU A 6 -7.36 -0.68 3.46
C GLU A 6 -7.55 -2.16 3.12
N HIS A 7 -7.13 -2.55 1.92
CA HIS A 7 -7.17 -3.95 1.48
C HIS A 7 -6.22 -4.78 2.33
N GLN A 8 -6.73 -5.86 2.90
CA GLN A 8 -5.96 -6.91 3.57
C GLN A 8 -6.02 -8.20 2.76
N ASP A 9 -4.86 -8.80 2.48
CA ASP A 9 -4.79 -10.10 1.77
C ASP A 9 -5.24 -11.27 2.68
N VAL A 10 -5.22 -11.07 4.00
CA VAL A 10 -5.60 -12.05 5.02
C VAL A 10 -6.45 -11.36 6.09
N LEU A 11 -7.51 -12.03 6.55
CA LEU A 11 -8.31 -11.54 7.68
C LEU A 11 -7.51 -11.60 8.98
N ASP A 12 -7.52 -10.52 9.75
CA ASP A 12 -6.89 -10.44 11.07
C ASP A 12 -7.85 -11.00 12.14
N PRO A 13 -7.57 -12.16 12.76
CA PRO A 13 -8.47 -12.76 13.75
C PRO A 13 -8.60 -11.94 15.04
N THR A 14 -7.74 -10.95 15.26
CA THR A 14 -7.79 -10.05 16.42
C THR A 14 -8.68 -8.83 16.21
N ARG A 15 -9.15 -8.61 14.97
CA ARG A 15 -9.96 -7.46 14.57
C ARG A 15 -11.38 -7.86 14.20
N ALA A 16 -12.34 -7.22 14.87
CA ALA A 16 -13.76 -7.40 14.59
C ALA A 16 -14.31 -6.44 13.51
N ASP A 17 -13.52 -5.42 13.13
CA ASP A 17 -13.87 -4.35 12.18
C ASP A 17 -13.31 -4.63 10.79
N GLN A 18 -13.71 -5.78 10.22
CA GLN A 18 -13.30 -6.18 8.88
C GLN A 18 -14.52 -6.46 8.01
N TRP A 19 -14.38 -6.14 6.73
CA TRP A 19 -15.42 -6.33 5.72
C TRP A 19 -14.85 -7.13 4.56
N ALA A 20 -15.74 -7.87 3.90
CA ALA A 20 -15.42 -8.59 2.69
C ALA A 20 -16.51 -8.34 1.65
N VAL A 21 -16.09 -8.19 0.40
CA VAL A 21 -16.98 -8.27 -0.76
C VAL A 21 -16.90 -9.70 -1.28
N LEU A 22 -18.02 -10.41 -1.26
CA LEU A 22 -18.10 -11.79 -1.74
C LEU A 22 -18.75 -11.80 -3.13
N GLU A 23 -17.99 -12.20 -4.14
CA GLU A 23 -18.51 -12.54 -5.45
C GLU A 23 -18.80 -14.04 -5.48
N LEU A 24 -20.08 -14.40 -5.49
CA LEU A 24 -20.53 -15.80 -5.51
C LEU A 24 -20.62 -16.28 -6.96
N GLU A 25 -20.16 -17.50 -7.23
CA GLU A 25 -20.23 -18.12 -8.56
C GLU A 25 -21.67 -18.33 -9.03
N THR A 26 -22.59 -18.57 -8.09
CA THR A 26 -24.00 -18.78 -8.35
C THR A 26 -24.86 -17.82 -7.52
N PRO A 27 -25.96 -17.28 -8.09
CA PRO A 27 -26.89 -16.45 -7.33
C PRO A 27 -27.53 -17.24 -6.19
N LEU A 28 -27.60 -16.62 -5.00
CA LEU A 28 -28.17 -17.24 -3.81
C LEU A 28 -29.32 -16.36 -3.25
N PRO A 29 -30.55 -16.87 -3.14
CA PRO A 29 -31.60 -16.20 -2.39
C PRO A 29 -31.30 -16.27 -0.89
N CYS A 30 -31.23 -15.12 -0.21
CA CYS A 30 -30.97 -15.05 1.23
C CYS A 30 -31.67 -13.84 1.87
N ALA A 31 -31.95 -13.94 3.17
CA ALA A 31 -32.45 -12.82 3.97
C ALA A 31 -31.29 -11.91 4.39
N ILE A 32 -31.57 -10.62 4.58
CA ILE A 32 -30.60 -9.63 5.08
C ILE A 32 -31.19 -8.96 6.33
N PRO A 33 -30.46 -8.92 7.46
CA PRO A 33 -29.16 -9.55 7.67
C PRO A 33 -29.26 -11.07 7.83
N SER A 34 -28.21 -11.80 7.44
CA SER A 34 -28.06 -13.24 7.72
C SER A 34 -26.64 -13.58 8.15
N VAL A 35 -26.49 -14.69 8.87
CA VAL A 35 -25.16 -15.21 9.23
C VAL A 35 -24.58 -15.93 8.02
N LEU A 36 -23.33 -15.59 7.69
CA LEU A 36 -22.55 -16.24 6.64
C LEU A 36 -21.39 -17.00 7.28
N ILE A 37 -21.12 -18.20 6.78
CA ILE A 37 -19.99 -19.04 7.18
C ILE A 37 -19.21 -19.39 5.91
N GLY A 38 -17.94 -19.04 5.88
CA GLY A 38 -17.00 -19.46 4.85
C GLY A 38 -16.16 -20.64 5.35
N SER A 39 -16.07 -21.70 4.53
CA SER A 39 -15.28 -22.89 4.84
C SER A 39 -14.52 -23.38 3.61
N HIS A 40 -13.40 -24.04 3.84
CA HIS A 40 -12.60 -24.67 2.80
C HIS A 40 -12.83 -26.19 2.86
N LEU A 41 -13.80 -26.68 2.10
CA LEU A 41 -14.26 -28.08 2.16
C LEU A 41 -13.51 -29.01 1.21
N ASP A 42 -12.83 -28.47 0.19
CA ASP A 42 -12.14 -29.24 -0.85
C ASP A 42 -10.80 -29.87 -0.39
N THR A 43 -10.47 -29.80 0.90
CA THR A 43 -9.33 -30.50 1.50
C THR A 43 -9.60 -32.00 1.68
N ASP A 44 -8.55 -32.81 1.52
CA ASP A 44 -8.61 -34.25 1.76
C ASP A 44 -9.25 -34.57 3.12
N THR A 45 -10.14 -35.56 3.12
CA THR A 45 -10.85 -35.99 4.33
C THR A 45 -9.93 -36.57 5.39
N SER A 46 -8.71 -36.96 5.00
CA SER A 46 -7.64 -37.40 5.90
C SER A 46 -7.03 -36.27 6.76
N THR A 47 -7.21 -35.00 6.37
CA THR A 47 -6.70 -33.83 7.12
C THR A 47 -7.63 -33.46 8.29
N THR A 48 -7.07 -33.44 9.50
CA THR A 48 -7.77 -33.21 10.79
C THR A 48 -7.85 -31.74 11.23
N GLY A 49 -7.51 -30.78 10.35
CA GLY A 49 -7.57 -29.35 10.66
C GLY A 49 -8.99 -28.77 10.67
N CYS A 50 -9.16 -27.63 11.35
CA CYS A 50 -10.39 -26.83 11.26
C CYS A 50 -10.58 -26.34 9.83
N ARG A 51 -11.78 -26.57 9.26
CA ARG A 51 -12.13 -26.19 7.88
C ARG A 51 -12.95 -24.90 7.78
N LEU A 52 -13.35 -24.33 8.92
CA LEU A 52 -14.01 -23.04 8.96
C LEU A 52 -12.96 -21.95 8.75
N ALA A 53 -13.14 -21.12 7.73
CA ALA A 53 -12.24 -20.03 7.41
C ALA A 53 -12.67 -18.74 8.13
N PHE A 54 -13.96 -18.40 8.06
CA PHE A 54 -14.51 -17.21 8.71
C PHE A 54 -16.02 -17.33 8.92
N HIS A 55 -16.57 -16.47 9.79
CA HIS A 55 -18.00 -16.21 9.87
C HIS A 55 -18.25 -14.71 9.91
N GLY A 56 -19.45 -14.28 9.53
CA GLY A 56 -19.80 -12.87 9.52
C GLY A 56 -21.29 -12.64 9.32
N MET A 57 -21.66 -11.37 9.18
CA MET A 57 -23.03 -10.96 8.90
C MET A 57 -23.11 -10.41 7.47
N LEU A 58 -24.00 -10.96 6.67
CA LEU A 58 -24.35 -10.39 5.37
C LEU A 58 -25.18 -9.12 5.61
N LEU A 59 -24.59 -7.96 5.35
CA LEU A 59 -25.20 -6.66 5.64
C LEU A 59 -26.04 -6.11 4.50
N ARG A 60 -25.61 -6.34 3.26
CA ARG A 60 -26.27 -5.86 2.04
C ARG A 60 -25.76 -6.61 0.82
N THR A 61 -26.56 -6.62 -0.24
CA THR A 61 -26.05 -6.89 -1.58
C THR A 61 -25.42 -5.62 -2.16
N ILE A 62 -24.44 -5.79 -3.04
CA ILE A 62 -23.83 -4.69 -3.79
C ILE A 62 -23.72 -5.07 -5.25
N THR A 63 -23.95 -4.12 -6.14
CA THR A 63 -23.73 -4.34 -7.58
C THR A 63 -22.26 -4.17 -7.93
N ARG A 64 -21.86 -4.69 -9.09
CA ARG A 64 -20.50 -4.48 -9.62
C ARG A 64 -20.15 -2.98 -9.75
N GLN A 65 -21.11 -2.15 -10.16
CA GLN A 65 -20.87 -0.70 -10.25
C GLN A 65 -20.72 -0.04 -8.88
N GLU A 66 -21.28 -0.61 -7.81
CA GLU A 66 -21.07 -0.12 -6.44
C GLU A 66 -19.71 -0.57 -5.90
N VAL A 67 -19.25 -1.78 -6.22
CA VAL A 67 -17.89 -2.26 -5.88
C VAL A 67 -16.83 -1.33 -6.47
N GLU A 68 -16.99 -0.92 -7.72
CA GLU A 68 -16.07 0.01 -8.40
C GLU A 68 -16.01 1.41 -7.74
N LYS A 69 -17.02 1.77 -6.94
CA LYS A 69 -17.07 3.04 -6.19
C LYS A 69 -16.49 2.91 -4.78
N LEU A 70 -16.15 1.70 -4.32
CA LEU A 70 -15.51 1.51 -3.03
C LEU A 70 -14.09 2.09 -3.07
N ARG A 71 -13.77 2.94 -2.10
CA ARG A 71 -12.43 3.55 -1.96
C ARG A 71 -11.50 2.57 -1.25
N ILE A 72 -11.07 1.53 -1.97
CA ILE A 72 -10.17 0.50 -1.45
C ILE A 72 -8.74 0.80 -1.90
N PHE A 73 -7.79 0.87 -0.97
CA PHE A 73 -6.39 1.10 -1.27
C PHE A 73 -5.48 0.02 -0.65
N LYS A 74 -4.30 -0.17 -1.25
CA LYS A 74 -3.19 -0.95 -0.65
C LYS A 74 -2.09 0.02 -0.24
N ARG A 75 -1.63 -0.05 1.01
CA ARG A 75 -0.42 0.67 1.42
C ARG A 75 0.78 0.11 0.65
N LYS A 76 1.57 1.02 0.08
CA LYS A 76 2.80 0.68 -0.62
C LYS A 76 3.94 1.44 0.02
N GLN A 77 4.94 0.71 0.47
CA GLN A 77 6.21 1.27 0.91
C GLN A 77 7.26 0.93 -0.12
N LYS A 78 8.11 1.89 -0.43
CA LYS A 78 9.29 1.70 -1.27
C LYS A 78 10.45 2.41 -0.59
N GLU A 79 11.60 1.76 -0.63
CA GLU A 79 12.83 2.30 -0.06
C GLU A 79 13.87 2.44 -1.15
N GLY A 80 14.69 3.48 -1.02
CA GLY A 80 15.77 3.80 -1.92
C GLY A 80 16.96 4.30 -1.13
N GLN A 81 18.01 4.68 -1.84
CA GLN A 81 19.26 5.12 -1.23
C GLN A 81 19.67 6.46 -1.82
N ILE A 82 20.26 7.30 -0.99
CA ILE A 82 20.96 8.49 -1.48
C ILE A 82 22.20 8.01 -2.25
N ASP A 83 22.36 8.48 -3.47
CA ASP A 83 23.54 8.21 -4.30
C ASP A 83 24.60 9.29 -4.09
N ARG A 84 24.19 10.56 -4.10
CA ARG A 84 25.07 11.71 -3.82
C ARG A 84 24.27 12.98 -3.54
N VAL A 85 24.91 13.93 -2.86
CA VAL A 85 24.45 15.31 -2.80
C VAL A 85 24.73 16.00 -4.14
N GLN A 86 23.73 16.65 -4.73
CA GLN A 86 23.87 17.41 -5.97
C GLN A 86 24.24 18.88 -5.67
N ASP A 87 23.52 19.49 -4.74
CA ASP A 87 23.66 20.88 -4.32
C ASP A 87 23.15 21.07 -2.88
N GLU A 88 23.08 22.30 -2.38
CA GLU A 88 22.73 22.62 -0.99
C GLU A 88 21.35 22.11 -0.55
N ARG A 89 20.42 21.86 -1.48
CA ARG A 89 19.04 21.44 -1.16
C ARG A 89 18.59 20.18 -1.90
N THR A 90 19.40 19.65 -2.81
CA THR A 90 19.01 18.54 -3.68
C THR A 90 19.96 17.38 -3.54
N VAL A 91 19.39 16.19 -3.42
CA VAL A 91 20.11 14.92 -3.48
C VAL A 91 19.68 14.11 -4.69
N ILE A 92 20.61 13.33 -5.22
CA ILE A 92 20.31 12.27 -6.20
C ILE A 92 20.11 10.98 -5.42
N CYS A 93 18.98 10.31 -5.65
CA CYS A 93 18.65 9.03 -5.06
C CYS A 93 18.56 7.93 -6.14
N LYS A 94 18.76 6.68 -5.73
CA LYS A 94 18.72 5.47 -6.57
C LYS A 94 17.93 4.35 -5.88
N ASN A 95 17.68 3.28 -6.63
CA ASN A 95 17.12 2.02 -6.14
C ASN A 95 15.68 2.09 -5.56
N LEU A 96 14.96 3.20 -5.75
CA LEU A 96 13.52 3.30 -5.40
C LEU A 96 12.60 2.87 -6.55
N PHE A 97 13.07 3.04 -7.80
CA PHE A 97 12.29 2.82 -9.02
C PHE A 97 13.03 1.89 -9.97
N ASN A 98 12.27 1.02 -10.64
CA ASN A 98 12.79 0.15 -11.69
C ASN A 98 13.00 0.95 -12.99
N ALA A 99 13.88 0.49 -13.86
CA ALA A 99 14.05 1.07 -15.19
C ALA A 99 12.72 1.04 -15.97
N GLY A 100 12.33 2.18 -16.55
CA GLY A 100 11.06 2.33 -17.28
C GLY A 100 9.85 2.74 -16.41
N THR A 101 10.04 2.98 -15.11
CA THR A 101 8.98 3.56 -14.27
C THR A 101 8.60 4.95 -14.79
N ASP A 102 7.29 5.20 -14.97
CA ASP A 102 6.80 6.56 -15.26
C ASP A 102 6.90 7.43 -14.01
N MET A 103 7.89 8.32 -14.01
CA MET A 103 8.21 9.17 -12.88
C MET A 103 7.22 10.32 -12.69
N ASN A 104 6.42 10.65 -13.70
CA ASN A 104 5.39 11.69 -13.58
C ASN A 104 4.36 11.37 -12.49
N LEU A 105 4.12 10.07 -12.24
CA LEU A 105 3.24 9.59 -11.18
C LEU A 105 3.75 9.91 -9.77
N PHE A 106 5.04 10.22 -9.62
CA PHE A 106 5.70 10.40 -8.33
C PHE A 106 6.22 11.82 -8.10
N LEU A 107 6.13 12.71 -9.10
CA LEU A 107 6.56 14.10 -8.95
C LEU A 107 5.77 14.80 -7.84
N GLY A 108 6.48 15.53 -6.98
CA GLY A 108 5.91 16.24 -5.84
C GLY A 108 5.55 15.36 -4.64
N MET A 109 5.62 14.03 -4.76
CA MET A 109 5.44 13.12 -3.61
C MET A 109 6.53 13.34 -2.57
N GLN A 110 6.14 13.23 -1.31
CA GLN A 110 7.04 13.35 -0.18
C GLN A 110 7.85 12.05 0.01
N VAL A 111 9.11 12.22 0.39
CA VAL A 111 10.03 11.13 0.74
C VAL A 111 10.70 11.49 2.05
N GLN A 112 10.67 10.58 3.01
CA GLN A 112 11.30 10.75 4.30
C GLN A 112 12.67 10.06 4.33
N LEU A 113 13.65 10.68 4.96
CA LEU A 113 14.96 10.05 5.18
C LEU A 113 14.96 9.26 6.48
N GLY A 114 15.17 7.95 6.40
CA GLY A 114 15.09 7.08 7.58
C GLY A 114 13.70 7.10 8.24
N GLU A 115 13.62 6.66 9.49
CA GLU A 115 12.33 6.54 10.20
C GLU A 115 11.78 7.90 10.68
N ASP A 116 12.65 8.80 11.14
CA ASP A 116 12.27 10.09 11.75
C ASP A 116 13.01 11.30 11.14
N GLY A 117 13.63 11.13 9.98
CA GLY A 117 14.41 12.20 9.37
C GLY A 117 13.57 13.20 8.57
N PRO A 118 14.23 14.19 7.94
CA PRO A 118 13.56 15.26 7.21
C PRO A 118 12.79 14.74 5.99
N ILE A 119 11.77 15.49 5.62
CA ILE A 119 10.92 15.21 4.46
C ILE A 119 11.37 16.05 3.27
N GLY A 120 11.69 15.39 2.17
CA GLY A 120 11.94 16.00 0.88
C GLY A 120 10.80 15.72 -0.10
N ARG A 121 10.87 16.30 -1.31
CA ARG A 121 9.93 16.05 -2.40
C ARG A 121 10.65 15.59 -3.66
N ILE A 122 10.07 14.63 -4.37
CA ILE A 122 10.60 14.18 -5.66
C ILE A 122 10.45 15.30 -6.70
N ASP A 123 11.59 15.80 -7.18
CA ASP A 123 11.66 16.97 -8.08
C ASP A 123 11.86 16.58 -9.54
N GLY A 124 12.37 15.37 -9.82
CA GLY A 124 12.53 14.92 -11.20
C GLY A 124 13.38 13.67 -11.36
N MET A 125 13.58 13.28 -12.62
CA MET A 125 14.49 12.19 -12.98
C MET A 125 15.95 12.66 -13.08
N PHE A 126 16.86 11.72 -12.87
CA PHE A 126 18.28 11.86 -13.14
C PHE A 126 18.80 10.62 -13.88
N GLY A 127 18.75 10.64 -15.22
CA GLY A 127 19.10 9.47 -16.03
C GLY A 127 18.02 8.39 -16.00
N LYS A 128 18.40 7.11 -16.11
CA LYS A 128 17.44 6.00 -16.34
C LYS A 128 16.76 5.47 -15.08
N SER A 129 17.44 5.49 -13.94
CA SER A 129 16.97 4.86 -12.69
C SER A 129 17.21 5.69 -11.43
N LYS A 130 17.79 6.89 -11.57
CA LYS A 130 17.99 7.81 -10.44
C LYS A 130 16.97 8.95 -10.53
N PHE A 131 16.74 9.59 -9.39
CA PHE A 131 15.77 10.66 -9.25
C PHE A 131 16.30 11.72 -8.28
N LYS A 132 15.77 12.93 -8.39
CA LYS A 132 16.11 14.07 -7.56
C LYS A 132 15.10 14.22 -6.45
N VAL A 133 15.59 14.49 -5.24
CA VAL A 133 14.76 14.87 -4.11
C VAL A 133 15.24 16.21 -3.59
N ALA A 134 14.32 17.16 -3.49
CA ALA A 134 14.58 18.51 -2.98
C ALA A 134 14.06 18.66 -1.54
N PHE A 135 14.86 19.28 -0.69
CA PHE A 135 14.58 19.54 0.72
C PHE A 135 14.48 21.06 0.94
N SER A 136 13.28 21.62 0.80
CA SER A 136 13.06 23.07 0.91
C SER A 136 13.03 23.57 2.36
N GLU A 137 12.65 22.71 3.31
CA GLU A 137 12.39 23.06 4.71
C GLU A 137 13.48 22.58 5.68
N MET A 138 14.56 21.96 5.17
CA MET A 138 15.64 21.43 5.99
C MET A 138 16.64 22.53 6.35
N GLU A 139 16.66 22.97 7.62
CA GLU A 139 17.66 23.90 8.13
C GLU A 139 19.07 23.30 8.05
N GLY A 140 20.04 24.07 7.56
CA GLY A 140 21.41 23.61 7.31
C GLY A 140 21.63 22.88 5.97
N GLY A 141 20.57 22.69 5.19
CA GLY A 141 20.65 22.05 3.87
C GLY A 141 21.01 20.56 3.93
N VAL A 142 21.36 19.98 2.78
CA VAL A 142 21.63 18.53 2.65
C VAL A 142 23.11 18.15 2.73
N ALA A 143 23.99 19.09 3.09
CA ALA A 143 25.44 18.85 3.11
C ALA A 143 25.84 17.72 4.09
N ALA A 144 25.18 17.61 5.24
CA ALA A 144 25.43 16.55 6.22
C ALA A 144 25.14 15.14 5.67
N LEU A 145 24.26 15.02 4.66
CA LEU A 145 23.94 13.74 4.05
C LEU A 145 25.08 13.19 3.17
N GLN A 146 26.08 14.01 2.87
CA GLN A 146 27.22 13.61 2.05
C GLN A 146 28.09 12.56 2.74
N GLU A 147 28.12 12.52 4.07
CA GLU A 147 28.79 11.46 4.83
C GLU A 147 28.01 10.14 4.78
N ALA A 148 26.68 10.19 4.81
CA ALA A 148 25.82 9.02 4.65
C ALA A 148 25.95 8.36 3.27
N CYS A 149 26.47 9.08 2.26
CA CYS A 149 26.71 8.56 0.91
C CYS A 149 28.02 7.75 0.77
N LYS A 150 28.87 7.71 1.80
CA LYS A 150 30.21 7.05 1.74
C LYS A 150 30.18 5.56 2.14
N GLY A 151 29.00 5.00 2.43
CA GLY A 151 28.79 3.58 2.74
C GLY A 151 28.49 2.75 1.50
#